data_AF-A0A1Q6R536-F1
#
_entry.id   AF-A0A1Q6R536-F1
#
_cell.length_a   1.000
_cell.length_b   1.000
_cell.length_c   1.000
_cell.angle_alpha   90.00
_cell.angle_beta   90.00
_cell.angle_gamma   90.00
#
_symmetry.space_group_name_H-M   'P 1'
#
loop_
_entity.id
_entity.type
_entity.pdbx_description
1 polymer ?
#
loop_
_entity_poly.entity_id
_entity_poly.type
_entity_poly.pdbx_seq_one_letter_code
_entity_poly.pdbx_strand_id
1 'polypeptide(L)'
;MKFISYDGSWPNLCRGVLIVEKDGKQYSIYGALLSGGYCGFGPDWEEEVEEGPWVIIPDKLPDELKGDVAELEELVNANVPFGCCGGCL
;
A
#
# COMPACT_ATOMS: atom_id res chain seq x y z
N MET A 1 -14.51 -0.67 9.10
CA MET A 1 -13.66 0.44 8.62
C MET A 1 -14.15 0.95 7.26
N LYS A 2 -13.75 2.14 6.81
CA LYS A 2 -14.12 2.69 5.48
C LYS A 2 -12.91 3.28 4.76
N PHE A 3 -12.74 2.90 3.48
CA PHE A 3 -11.75 3.51 2.59
C PHE A 3 -12.23 4.89 2.15
N ILE A 4 -11.36 5.90 2.24
CA ILE A 4 -11.64 7.26 1.76
C ILE A 4 -10.85 7.54 0.49
N SER A 5 -9.52 7.41 0.54
CA SER A 5 -8.67 7.62 -0.62
C SER A 5 -7.26 7.05 -0.43
N TYR A 6 -6.56 6.88 -1.55
CA TYR A 6 -5.12 6.67 -1.61
C TYR A 6 -4.56 7.48 -2.78
N ASP A 7 -3.46 8.19 -2.58
CA ASP A 7 -2.88 9.11 -3.57
C ASP A 7 -1.47 8.69 -4.07
N GLY A 8 -1.05 7.47 -3.76
CA GLY A 8 0.23 6.92 -4.24
C GLY A 8 0.27 6.78 -5.76
N SER A 9 1.41 7.12 -6.37
CA SER A 9 1.60 7.08 -7.84
C SER A 9 3.00 6.60 -8.23
N TRP A 10 3.13 5.95 -9.39
CA TRP A 10 4.44 5.59 -10.00
C TRP A 10 5.32 6.86 -10.09
N PRO A 11 6.64 6.86 -9.74
CA PRO A 11 7.52 5.74 -9.36
C PRO A 11 7.42 5.29 -7.93
N ASN A 12 6.49 5.78 -7.13
CA ASN A 12 6.58 5.60 -5.69
C ASN A 12 5.21 5.30 -5.11
N LEU A 13 4.52 4.34 -5.73
CA LEU A 13 3.13 4.05 -5.39
C LEU A 13 2.98 3.78 -3.90
N CYS A 14 3.89 3.03 -3.28
CA CYS A 14 3.85 2.66 -1.87
C CYS A 14 3.95 3.84 -0.89
N ARG A 15 4.40 5.02 -1.34
CA ARG A 15 4.56 6.23 -0.52
C ARG A 15 3.37 7.19 -0.61
N GLY A 16 2.21 6.74 -1.08
CA GLY A 16 0.97 7.50 -0.93
C GLY A 16 0.52 7.67 0.52
N VAL A 17 -0.39 8.62 0.72
CA VAL A 17 -1.20 8.83 1.92
C VAL A 17 -2.46 7.99 1.82
N LEU A 18 -2.60 7.02 2.72
CA LEU A 18 -3.82 6.26 2.93
C LEU A 18 -4.75 7.03 3.86
N ILE A 19 -5.96 7.33 3.40
CA ILE A 19 -7.02 7.92 4.22
C ILE A 19 -8.11 6.88 4.45
N VAL A 20 -8.36 6.56 5.72
CA VAL A 20 -9.42 5.65 6.17
C VAL A 20 -10.21 6.28 7.30
N GLU A 21 -11.45 5.83 7.47
CA GLU A 21 -12.32 6.22 8.59
C GLU A 21 -12.65 5.00 9.45
N LYS A 22 -12.53 5.16 10.78
CA LYS A 22 -12.95 4.20 11.79
C LYS A 22 -13.68 4.96 12.90
N ASP A 23 -14.89 4.52 13.24
CA ASP A 23 -15.73 5.08 14.31
C ASP A 23 -15.93 6.61 14.21
N GLY A 24 -16.09 7.12 12.99
CA GLY A 24 -16.28 8.55 12.72
C GLY A 24 -15.01 9.41 12.80
N LYS A 25 -13.84 8.80 13.03
CA LYS A 25 -12.53 9.45 13.01
C LYS A 25 -11.77 9.05 11.75
N GLN A 26 -11.22 10.05 11.06
CA GLN A 26 -10.36 9.83 9.89
C GLN A 26 -8.89 9.79 10.28
N TYR A 27 -8.15 8.91 9.61
CA TYR A 27 -6.72 8.71 9.77
C TYR A 27 -6.03 8.92 8.43
N SER A 28 -5.01 9.77 8.42
CA SER A 28 -4.16 10.04 7.28
C SER A 28 -2.79 9.45 7.54
N ILE A 29 -2.40 8.42 6.78
CA ILE A 29 -1.24 7.59 7.06
C ILE A 29 -0.32 7.57 5.86
N TYR A 30 0.80 8.28 5.95
CA TYR A 30 1.79 8.36 4.88
C TYR A 30 2.67 7.11 4.83
N GLY A 31 2.78 6.50 3.65
CA GLY A 31 3.66 5.36 3.41
C GLY A 31 3.27 4.11 4.19
N ALA A 32 1.96 3.91 4.39
CA ALA A 32 1.39 2.77 5.11
C ALA A 32 1.46 1.46 4.30
N LEU A 33 1.64 1.55 2.99
CA LEU A 33 1.61 0.39 2.09
C LEU A 33 3.01 -0.07 1.72
N LEU A 34 3.17 -1.37 1.58
CA LEU A 34 4.28 -2.03 0.94
C LEU A 34 3.74 -2.85 -0.23
N SER A 35 4.38 -2.73 -1.40
CA SER A 35 4.02 -3.54 -2.57
C SER A 35 4.42 -4.99 -2.33
N GLY A 36 3.48 -5.92 -2.48
CA GLY A 36 3.77 -7.36 -2.59
C GLY A 36 4.18 -7.80 -4.00
N GLY A 37 4.19 -6.88 -4.96
CA GLY A 37 4.76 -7.10 -6.30
C GLY A 37 6.29 -7.03 -6.33
N TYR A 38 6.87 -7.32 -7.49
CA TYR A 38 8.30 -7.39 -7.73
C TYR A 38 8.69 -6.52 -8.93
N CYS A 39 9.90 -5.95 -8.88
CA CYS A 39 10.54 -5.38 -10.06
C CYS A 39 12.04 -5.65 -10.02
N GLY A 40 12.63 -5.95 -11.16
CA GLY A 40 14.07 -6.17 -11.28
C GLY A 40 14.53 -6.31 -12.72
N PHE A 41 15.80 -6.69 -12.87
CA PHE A 41 16.39 -7.06 -14.14
C PHE A 41 16.72 -8.55 -14.13
N GLY A 42 16.25 -9.26 -15.15
CA GLY A 42 16.59 -10.66 -15.37
C GLY A 42 18.06 -10.86 -15.78
N PRO A 43 18.49 -12.11 -15.97
CA PRO A 43 19.87 -12.45 -16.32
C PRO A 43 20.39 -11.80 -17.61
N ASP A 44 19.50 -11.49 -18.56
CA ASP A 44 19.81 -10.86 -19.84
C ASP A 44 19.51 -9.33 -19.83
N TRP A 45 19.35 -8.74 -18.64
CA TRP A 45 18.99 -7.33 -18.41
C TRP A 45 17.62 -6.91 -18.94
N GLU A 46 16.72 -7.87 -19.13
CA GLU A 46 15.32 -7.65 -19.39
C GLU A 46 14.58 -7.12 -18.15
N GLU A 47 13.66 -6.18 -18.34
CA GLU A 47 12.83 -5.67 -17.25
C GLU A 47 11.80 -6.73 -16.84
N GLU A 48 11.79 -7.08 -15.55
CA GLU A 48 10.78 -7.94 -14.93
C GLU A 48 9.93 -7.09 -13.99
N VAL A 49 8.61 -7.09 -14.19
CA VAL A 49 7.66 -6.40 -13.31
C VAL A 49 6.48 -7.32 -13.04
N GLU A 50 6.22 -7.58 -11.76
CA GLU A 50 5.05 -8.30 -11.29
C GLU A 50 4.24 -7.42 -10.34
N GLU A 51 2.95 -7.30 -10.59
CA GLU A 51 2.02 -6.64 -9.69
C GLU A 51 1.58 -7.62 -8.58
N GLY A 52 1.44 -7.10 -7.36
CA GLY A 52 1.01 -7.92 -6.23
C GLY A 52 0.14 -7.13 -5.25
N PRO A 53 -0.49 -7.83 -4.29
CA PRO A 53 -1.32 -7.21 -3.29
C PRO A 53 -0.50 -6.28 -2.40
N TRP A 54 -1.17 -5.28 -1.82
CA TRP A 54 -0.61 -4.38 -0.83
C TRP A 54 -0.55 -5.06 0.53
N VAL A 55 0.57 -4.87 1.23
CA VAL A 55 0.78 -5.25 2.63
C VAL A 55 0.79 -3.98 3.48
N ILE A 56 0.16 -4.02 4.64
CA ILE A 56 0.15 -2.88 5.56
C ILE A 56 1.39 -2.93 6.44
N ILE A 57 2.09 -1.80 6.60
CA ILE A 57 3.24 -1.67 7.50
C ILE A 57 2.72 -1.26 8.89
N PRO A 58 2.66 -2.15 9.90
CA PRO A 58 2.01 -1.86 11.17
C PRO A 58 2.68 -0.72 11.95
N ASP A 59 3.99 -0.55 11.78
CA ASP A 59 4.78 0.51 12.40
C ASP A 59 4.41 1.92 11.92
N LYS A 60 3.75 2.03 10.76
CA LYS A 60 3.25 3.30 10.22
C LYS A 60 1.86 3.64 10.74
N LEU A 61 1.15 2.67 11.30
CA LEU A 61 -0.21 2.87 11.78
C LEU A 61 -0.22 3.61 13.13
N PRO A 62 -1.21 4.50 13.33
CA PRO A 62 -1.63 4.92 14.67
C PRO A 62 -1.98 3.71 15.55
N ASP A 63 -1.73 3.81 16.87
CA ASP A 63 -1.96 2.70 17.80
C ASP A 63 -3.40 2.16 17.76
N GLU A 64 -4.39 3.04 17.54
CA GLU A 64 -5.82 2.70 17.41
C GLU A 64 -6.15 1.78 16.22
N LEU A 65 -5.24 1.69 15.24
CA LEU A 65 -5.40 0.89 14.02
C LEU A 65 -4.46 -0.33 13.95
N LYS A 66 -3.49 -0.45 14.88
CA LYS A 66 -2.53 -1.57 14.86
C LYS A 66 -3.19 -2.95 15.05
N GLY A 67 -4.38 -2.99 15.65
CA GLY A 67 -5.17 -4.22 15.79
C GLY A 67 -5.93 -4.62 14.52
N ASP A 68 -6.04 -3.73 13.53
CA ASP A 68 -6.91 -3.91 12.35
C ASP A 68 -6.11 -4.17 11.07
N VAL A 69 -4.85 -4.60 11.18
CA VAL A 69 -3.94 -4.78 10.02
C VAL A 69 -4.57 -5.63 8.91
N ALA A 70 -5.18 -6.77 9.26
CA ALA A 70 -5.82 -7.64 8.29
C ALA A 70 -7.05 -6.99 7.60
N GLU A 71 -7.90 -6.29 8.37
CA GLU A 71 -9.04 -5.56 7.80
C GLU A 71 -8.57 -4.43 6.87
N LEU A 72 -7.50 -3.72 7.25
CA LEU A 72 -6.88 -2.68 6.42
C LEU A 72 -6.29 -3.25 5.13
N GLU A 73 -5.63 -4.41 5.17
CA GLU A 73 -5.09 -5.08 3.99
C GLU A 73 -6.21 -5.48 3.02
N GLU A 74 -7.26 -6.13 3.51
CA GLU A 74 -8.43 -6.47 2.68
C GLU A 74 -9.08 -5.22 2.08
N LEU A 75 -9.27 -4.18 2.90
CA LEU A 75 -9.88 -2.93 2.48
C LEU A 75 -9.07 -2.23 1.39
N VAL A 76 -7.75 -2.14 1.54
CA VAL A 76 -6.87 -1.51 0.56
C VAL A 76 -6.85 -2.32 -0.73
N ASN A 77 -6.66 -3.64 -0.66
CA ASN A 77 -6.62 -4.49 -1.85
C ASN A 77 -7.95 -4.56 -2.60
N ALA A 78 -9.07 -4.24 -1.96
CA ALA A 78 -10.36 -4.10 -2.62
C ALA A 78 -10.59 -2.74 -3.33
N ASN A 79 -9.81 -1.70 -2.98
CA ASN A 79 -10.04 -0.32 -3.45
C ASN A 79 -8.87 0.28 -4.24
N VAL A 80 -7.65 -0.21 -4.03
CA VAL A 80 -6.44 0.26 -4.69
C VAL A 80 -5.96 -0.84 -5.64
N PRO A 81 -5.79 -0.57 -6.94
CA PRO A 81 -5.23 -1.53 -7.87
C PRO A 81 -3.89 -2.08 -7.37
N PHE A 82 -3.63 -3.36 -7.65
CA PHE A 82 -2.34 -3.96 -7.38
C PHE A 82 -1.28 -3.24 -8.20
N GLY A 83 -0.05 -3.25 -7.70
CA GLY A 83 1.01 -2.55 -8.38
C GLY A 83 2.36 -2.96 -7.85
N CYS A 84 3.36 -2.84 -8.71
CA CYS A 84 4.75 -2.75 -8.29
C CYS A 84 5.08 -1.28 -8.04
N CYS A 85 5.74 -0.97 -6.93
CA CYS A 85 5.94 0.43 -6.55
C CYS A 85 6.84 1.22 -7.51
N GLY A 86 7.70 0.56 -8.29
CA GLY A 86 8.56 1.15 -9.33
C GLY A 86 9.80 1.89 -8.81
N GLY A 87 9.77 2.39 -7.58
CA GLY A 87 10.81 3.25 -7.00
C GLY A 87 11.89 2.49 -6.25
N CYS A 88 11.86 1.17 -6.33
CA CYS A 88 12.87 0.26 -5.80
C CYS A 88 13.82 -0.27 -6.89
N LEU A 89 13.69 0.22 -8.14
CA LEU A 89 14.61 -0.01 -9.25
C LEU A 89 15.75 1.01 -9.26
#